data_AF-A0A1D8IR51-F1
#
_entry.id   AF-A0A1D8IR51-F1
#
_cell.length_a   1.000
_cell.length_b   1.000
_cell.length_c   1.000
_cell.angle_alpha   90.00
_cell.angle_beta   90.00
_cell.angle_gamma   90.00
#
_symmetry.space_group_name_H-M   'P 1'
#
loop_
_entity.id
_entity.type
_entity.pdbx_description
1 polymer ?
#
loop_
_entity_poly.entity_id
_entity_poly.type
_entity_poly.pdbx_seq_one_letter_code
_entity_poly.pdbx_strand_id
1 'polypeptide(L)'
;MNQSQAGLSPVEINTRCVELFLRDDVRQFCWHPRMFWVVNGQDAPNARTLVTPKVDLMELEVLLSSAARVPSTCAEGLNDREAGRADFIQRNLARGDMPYLRRPL
;
A
#
# COMPACT_ATOMS: atom_id res chain seq x y z
N MET A 1 -13.56 -25.05 18.30
CA MET A 1 -12.70 -24.90 17.12
C MET A 1 -13.45 -24.06 16.10
N ASN A 2 -12.94 -22.87 15.79
CA ASN A 2 -13.13 -22.12 14.52
C ASN A 2 -12.55 -20.70 14.70
N GLN A 3 -11.23 -20.59 14.55
CA GLN A 3 -10.58 -19.30 14.27
C GLN A 3 -10.13 -19.38 12.81
N SER A 4 -11.02 -18.98 11.90
CA SER A 4 -10.74 -18.90 10.47
C SER A 4 -10.22 -17.50 10.16
N GLN A 5 -8.95 -17.44 9.74
CA GLN A 5 -8.23 -16.30 9.12
C GLN A 5 -8.37 -14.92 9.80
N ALA A 6 -7.48 -14.60 10.74
CA ALA A 6 -7.27 -13.21 11.17
C ALA A 6 -6.42 -12.48 10.13
N GLY A 7 -7.06 -11.66 9.28
CA GLY A 7 -6.35 -10.69 8.43
C GLY A 7 -5.59 -9.66 9.28
N LEU A 8 -4.53 -9.08 8.72
CA LEU A 8 -3.72 -8.06 9.40
C LEU A 8 -4.59 -6.85 9.81
N SER A 9 -4.33 -6.30 11.00
CA SER A 9 -4.94 -5.06 11.45
C SER A 9 -4.47 -3.86 10.61
N PRO A 10 -5.22 -2.73 10.57
CA PRO A 10 -4.81 -1.54 9.83
C PRO A 10 -3.42 -1.01 10.22
N VAL A 11 -3.03 -1.14 11.49
CA VAL A 11 -1.71 -0.73 11.99
C VAL A 11 -0.60 -1.62 11.44
N GLU A 12 -0.83 -2.93 11.37
CA GLU A 12 0.11 -3.89 10.80
C GLU A 12 0.27 -3.69 9.29
N ILE A 13 -0.84 -3.47 8.57
CA ILE A 13 -0.80 -3.14 7.14
C ILE A 13 -0.02 -1.85 6.90
N ASN A 14 -0.29 -0.79 7.67
CA ASN A 14 0.44 0.47 7.51
C ASN A 14 1.94 0.31 7.81
N THR A 15 2.30 -0.43 8.87
CA THR A 15 3.71 -0.74 9.19
C THR A 15 4.39 -1.39 8.00
N ARG A 16 3.76 -2.41 7.41
CA ARG A 16 4.26 -3.07 6.21
C ARG A 16 4.37 -2.12 5.02
N CYS A 17 3.39 -1.24 4.79
CA CYS A 17 3.46 -0.24 3.73
C CYS A 17 4.67 0.69 3.92
N VAL A 18 4.94 1.16 5.15
CA VAL A 18 6.10 2.01 5.43
C VAL A 18 7.41 1.24 5.18
N GLU A 19 7.51 -0.01 5.62
CA GLU A 19 8.67 -0.86 5.36
C GLU A 19 8.93 -1.06 3.87
N LEU A 20 7.89 -1.39 3.09
CA LEU A 20 7.98 -1.57 1.64
C LEU A 20 8.39 -0.27 0.95
N PHE A 21 7.76 0.86 1.32
CA PHE A 21 8.03 2.17 0.73
C PHE A 21 9.48 2.63 0.90
N LEU A 22 10.15 2.18 1.97
CA LEU A 22 11.54 2.55 2.25
C LEU A 22 12.58 1.70 1.50
N ARG A 23 12.16 0.64 0.80
CA ARG A 23 13.07 -0.22 0.03
C ARG A 23 13.59 0.50 -1.22
N ASP A 24 14.82 0.18 -1.61
CA ASP A 24 15.47 0.80 -2.77
C ASP A 24 14.74 0.50 -4.10
N ASP A 25 14.16 -0.69 -4.23
CA ASP A 25 13.35 -1.10 -5.38
C ASP A 25 12.03 -0.34 -5.50
N VAL A 26 11.47 0.18 -4.41
CA VAL A 26 10.29 1.06 -4.43
C VAL A 26 10.70 2.52 -4.62
N ARG A 27 11.84 2.94 -4.04
CA ARG A 27 12.33 4.32 -4.15
C ARG A 27 12.66 4.74 -5.58
N GLN A 28 12.99 3.79 -6.47
CA GLN A 28 13.22 4.08 -7.90
C GLN A 28 11.99 4.68 -8.61
N PHE A 29 10.78 4.48 -8.07
CA PHE A 29 9.56 5.08 -8.61
C PHE A 29 9.39 6.56 -8.24
N CYS A 30 10.27 7.10 -7.37
CA CYS A 30 10.29 8.50 -6.95
C CYS A 30 8.95 9.02 -6.40
N TRP A 31 8.12 8.13 -5.84
CA TRP A 31 6.87 8.54 -5.20
C TRP A 31 7.14 9.33 -3.92
N HIS A 32 6.43 10.44 -3.75
CA HIS A 32 6.55 11.25 -2.56
C HIS A 32 5.60 10.74 -1.46
N PRO A 33 6.00 10.67 -0.18
CA PRO A 33 5.14 10.20 0.91
C PRO A 33 3.77 10.91 0.99
N ARG A 34 3.70 12.19 0.62
CA ARG A 34 2.45 12.99 0.53
C ARG A 34 1.38 12.40 -0.39
N MET A 35 1.76 11.53 -1.31
CA MET A 35 0.81 10.81 -2.17
C MET A 35 -0.04 9.83 -1.36
N PHE A 36 0.53 9.25 -0.30
CA PHE A 36 -0.07 8.12 0.43
C PHE A 36 -0.40 8.43 1.88
N TRP A 37 0.32 9.34 2.53
CA TRP A 37 0.14 9.71 3.93
C TRP A 37 -0.12 11.20 4.12
N VAL A 38 -0.78 11.53 5.23
CA VAL A 38 -0.83 12.89 5.76
C VAL A 38 0.53 13.20 6.39
N VAL A 39 1.19 14.28 5.96
CA VAL A 39 2.54 14.64 6.44
C VAL A 39 2.60 16.01 7.14
N ASN A 40 1.45 16.66 7.38
CA ASN A 40 1.31 17.91 8.17
C ASN A 40 2.36 18.99 7.86
N GLY A 41 2.66 19.23 6.57
CA GLY A 41 3.61 20.26 6.16
C GLY A 41 5.10 19.90 6.32
N GLN A 42 5.43 18.68 6.71
CA GLN A 42 6.82 18.21 6.73
C GLN A 42 7.34 18.00 5.31
N ASP A 43 8.49 18.60 5.00
CA ASP A 43 9.12 18.47 3.68
C ASP A 43 9.85 17.14 3.52
N ALA A 44 10.41 16.59 4.61
CA ALA A 44 11.07 15.29 4.63
C ALA A 44 10.51 14.39 5.75
N PRO A 45 9.28 13.85 5.58
CA PRO A 45 8.68 12.95 6.56
C PRO A 45 9.49 11.64 6.66
N ASN A 46 9.73 11.18 7.87
CA ASN A 46 10.41 9.91 8.14
C ASN A 46 9.40 8.79 8.45
N ALA A 47 9.87 7.54 8.50
CA ALA A 47 9.06 6.36 8.75
C ALA A 47 8.07 6.50 9.93
N ARG A 48 8.50 7.12 11.04
CA ARG A 48 7.69 7.28 12.26
C ARG A 48 6.55 8.27 12.10
N THR A 49 6.60 9.12 11.07
CA THR A 49 5.58 10.15 10.79
C THR A 49 4.52 9.67 9.79
N LEU A 50 4.77 8.53 9.12
CA LEU A 50 3.86 7.94 8.13
C LEU A 50 2.79 7.06 8.82
N VAL A 51 1.94 7.71 9.62
CA VAL A 51 0.96 7.03 10.48
C VAL A 51 -0.45 7.06 9.88
N THR A 52 -0.84 8.18 9.27
CA THR A 52 -2.20 8.40 8.79
C THR A 52 -2.26 8.29 7.26
N PRO A 53 -2.74 7.17 6.70
CA PRO A 53 -2.88 7.00 5.27
C PRO A 53 -4.00 7.90 4.71
N LYS A 54 -3.80 8.44 3.51
CA LYS A 54 -4.78 9.19 2.70
C LYS A 54 -5.46 8.33 1.65
N VAL A 55 -4.99 7.10 1.50
CA VAL A 55 -5.45 6.11 0.53
C VAL A 55 -5.87 4.82 1.24
N ASP A 56 -6.66 3.98 0.58
CA ASP A 56 -6.99 2.65 1.09
C ASP A 56 -5.70 1.86 1.35
N LEU A 57 -5.55 1.37 2.58
CA LEU A 57 -4.33 0.72 3.04
C LEU A 57 -4.05 -0.59 2.31
N MET A 58 -5.09 -1.35 1.97
CA MET A 58 -4.93 -2.61 1.25
C MET A 58 -4.49 -2.36 -0.19
N GLU A 59 -5.06 -1.33 -0.83
CA GLU A 59 -4.63 -0.92 -2.17
C GLU A 59 -3.18 -0.41 -2.18
N LEU A 60 -2.79 0.36 -1.15
CA LEU A 60 -1.41 0.82 -0.99
C LEU A 60 -0.44 -0.34 -0.77
N GLU A 61 -0.80 -1.32 0.06
CA GLU A 61 0.04 -2.50 0.29
C GLU A 61 0.23 -3.31 -0.99
N VAL A 62 -0.83 -3.52 -1.78
CA VAL A 62 -0.74 -4.21 -3.08
C VAL A 62 0.20 -3.45 -4.03
N LEU A 63 0.06 -2.12 -4.13
CA LEU A 63 0.93 -1.30 -4.97
C LEU A 63 2.40 -1.43 -4.57
N LEU A 64 2.70 -1.25 -3.28
CA LEU A 64 4.07 -1.24 -2.77
C LEU A 64 4.71 -2.63 -2.83
N SER A 65 3.96 -3.68 -2.52
CA SER A 65 4.41 -5.07 -2.68
C SER A 65 4.72 -5.39 -4.14
N SER A 66 3.89 -4.92 -5.07
CA SER A 66 4.12 -5.09 -6.51
C SER A 66 5.36 -4.34 -6.99
N ALA A 67 5.57 -3.11 -6.51
CA ALA A 67 6.76 -2.30 -6.81
C ALA A 67 8.04 -2.94 -6.25
N ALA A 68 7.96 -3.49 -5.05
CA ALA A 68 9.02 -4.24 -4.39
C ALA A 68 9.22 -5.66 -4.95
N ARG A 69 8.38 -6.10 -5.91
CA ARG A 69 8.38 -7.46 -6.48
C ARG A 69 8.27 -8.57 -5.42
N VAL A 70 7.48 -8.33 -4.38
CA VAL A 70 7.18 -9.31 -3.33
C VAL A 70 5.68 -9.64 -3.32
N PRO A 71 5.28 -10.81 -2.80
CA PRO A 71 3.87 -11.13 -2.62
C PRO A 71 3.17 -10.12 -1.71
N SER A 72 1.97 -9.69 -2.11
CA SER A 72 1.08 -8.85 -1.32
C SER A 72 0.32 -9.70 -0.30
N THR A 73 0.18 -9.19 0.93
CA THR A 73 -0.65 -9.82 1.97
C THR A 73 -2.11 -9.37 1.89
N CYS A 74 -2.40 -8.29 1.17
CA CYS A 74 -3.74 -7.73 1.05
C CYS A 74 -4.45 -8.07 -0.27
N ALA A 75 -3.77 -8.66 -1.26
CA ALA A 75 -4.32 -8.89 -2.60
C ALA A 75 -5.59 -9.77 -2.59
N GLU A 76 -5.57 -10.88 -1.85
CA GLU A 76 -6.73 -11.78 -1.73
C GLU A 76 -7.91 -11.06 -1.08
N GLY A 77 -7.71 -10.50 0.12
CA GLY A 77 -8.77 -9.77 0.83
C GLY A 77 -9.27 -8.53 0.07
N LEU A 78 -8.43 -7.89 -0.76
CA LEU A 78 -8.84 -6.78 -1.61
C LEU A 78 -9.73 -7.26 -2.76
N ASN A 79 -9.40 -8.42 -3.34
CA ASN A 79 -10.22 -9.05 -4.38
C ASN A 79 -11.54 -9.62 -3.82
N ASP A 80 -11.57 -10.04 -2.56
CA ASP A 80 -12.81 -10.40 -1.87
C ASP A 80 -13.73 -9.18 -1.65
N ARG A 81 -13.15 -8.02 -1.35
CA ARG A 81 -13.88 -6.73 -1.26
C ARG A 81 -14.36 -6.26 -2.63
N GLU A 82 -13.51 -6.38 -3.65
CA GLU A 82 -13.83 -6.02 -5.03
C GLU A 82 -13.01 -6.84 -6.03
N ALA A 83 -13.71 -7.72 -6.76
CA ALA A 83 -13.08 -8.64 -7.69
C ALA A 83 -12.23 -7.90 -8.75
N GLY A 84 -10.96 -8.31 -8.88
CA GLY A 84 -10.01 -7.78 -9.85
C GLY A 84 -9.36 -6.46 -9.47
N ARG A 85 -9.63 -5.92 -8.27
CA ARG A 85 -9.04 -4.65 -7.82
C ARG A 85 -7.53 -4.77 -7.61
N ALA A 86 -7.04 -5.87 -7.04
CA ALA A 86 -5.61 -6.11 -6.89
C ALA A 86 -4.92 -6.27 -8.26
N ASP A 87 -5.54 -7.02 -9.16
CA ASP A 87 -5.04 -7.23 -10.53
C ASP A 87 -4.97 -5.91 -11.31
N PHE A 88 -5.96 -5.02 -11.15
CA PHE A 88 -5.95 -3.70 -11.75
C PHE A 88 -4.72 -2.90 -11.31
N ILE A 89 -4.43 -2.83 -10.02
CA ILE A 89 -3.27 -2.10 -9.47
C ILE A 89 -1.97 -2.69 -10.03
N GLN A 90 -1.83 -4.01 -9.98
CA GLN A 90 -0.65 -4.73 -10.47
C GLN A 90 -0.41 -4.50 -11.97
N ARG A 91 -1.46 -4.56 -12.80
CA ARG A 91 -1.36 -4.36 -14.25
C ARG A 91 -0.99 -2.93 -14.62
N ASN A 92 -1.51 -1.93 -13.93
CA ASN A 92 -1.13 -0.53 -14.17
C ASN A 92 0.35 -0.32 -13.85
N LEU A 93 0.80 -0.80 -12.68
CA LEU A 93 2.20 -0.68 -12.29
C LEU A 93 3.15 -1.38 -13.28
N ALA A 94 2.77 -2.57 -13.76
CA ALA A 94 3.56 -3.31 -14.76
C ALA A 94 3.70 -2.57 -16.09
N ARG A 95 2.78 -1.65 -16.42
CA ARG A 95 2.84 -0.77 -17.60
C ARG A 95 3.61 0.52 -17.34
N GLY A 96 4.07 0.75 -16.11
CA GLY A 96 4.73 1.98 -15.68
C GLY A 96 3.76 3.09 -15.25
N ASP A 97 2.45 2.79 -15.17
CA ASP A 97 1.43 3.75 -14.77
C ASP A 97 1.23 3.74 -13.25
N MET A 98 1.01 4.92 -12.67
CA MET A 98 0.60 5.05 -11.27
C MET A 98 -0.91 4.82 -11.14
N PRO A 99 -1.37 3.71 -10.54
CA PRO A 99 -2.80 3.45 -10.42
C PRO A 99 -3.46 4.45 -9.47
N TYR A 100 -4.71 4.81 -9.78
CA TYR A 100 -5.54 5.55 -8.84
C TYR A 100 -5.86 4.69 -7.62
N LEU A 101 -5.36 5.09 -6.45
CA LEU A 101 -5.74 4.50 -5.18
C LEU A 101 -6.93 5.25 -4.58
N ARG A 102 -7.88 4.52 -4.02
CA ARG A 102 -9.08 5.10 -3.41
C ARG A 102 -8.77 5.75 -2.08
N ARG A 103 -9.66 6.62 -1.60
CA ARG A 103 -9.58 7.17 -0.24
C ARG A 103 -10.04 6.13 0.79
N PRO A 104 -9.56 6.19 2.05
CA PRO A 104 -10.10 5.41 3.14
C PRO A 104 -11.60 5.66 3.27
N LEU A 105 -12.37 4.59 3.50
CA LEU A 105 -13.79 4.65 3.84
C LEU A 105 -13.98 5.14 5.28
#